data_AF-A0A3D3TRV1-F1
#
_entry.id   AF-A0A3D3TRV1-F1
#
_cell.length_a   1.000
_cell.length_b   1.000
_cell.length_c   1.000
_cell.angle_alpha   90.00
_cell.angle_beta   90.00
_cell.angle_gamma   90.00
#
_symmetry.space_group_name_H-M   'P 1'
#
loop_
_entity.id
_entity.type
_entity.pdbx_description
1 polymer ?
#
loop_
_entity_poly.entity_id
_entity_poly.type
_entity_poly.pdbx_seq_one_letter_code
_entity_poly.pdbx_strand_id
1 'polypeptide(L)'
;MKELLTKLLENTFIPIIDMLTKLPDAAGAYLICAKNIDVLPARMKELEYSYVNGLPVIYLGIAGRPTSKVKSIRKWDYRNHFNGKARSSTLRKSLGVLFGFKKEYESETNNLKYKFIYEHEEKLSKWMKDNLIMYFVTIDNPMEFEIYLINTYEPPLNLKDNKSEKNRVFREELSKLRTR
;
A
#
# COMPACT_ATOMS: atom_id res chain seq x y z
N MET A 1 -9.62 -3.86 19.45
CA MET A 1 -9.00 -4.49 18.27
C MET A 1 -9.99 -5.25 17.41
N LYS A 2 -10.68 -6.29 17.91
CA LYS A 2 -11.64 -7.07 17.11
C LYS A 2 -12.75 -6.21 16.49
N GLU A 3 -13.34 -5.30 17.26
CA GLU A 3 -14.38 -4.40 16.73
C GLU A 3 -13.87 -3.48 15.60
N LEU A 4 -12.67 -2.91 15.76
CA LEU A 4 -12.03 -2.10 14.72
C LEU A 4 -11.73 -2.92 13.47
N LEU A 5 -11.35 -4.18 13.64
CA LEU A 5 -11.14 -5.10 12.53
C LEU A 5 -12.46 -5.37 11.81
N THR A 6 -13.54 -5.67 12.52
CA THR A 6 -14.87 -5.85 11.92
C THR A 6 -15.26 -4.62 11.10
N LYS A 7 -15.15 -3.41 11.68
CA LYS A 7 -15.43 -2.15 10.97
C LYS A 7 -14.54 -1.94 9.75
N LEU A 8 -13.24 -2.28 9.82
CA LEU A 8 -12.33 -2.20 8.67
C LEU A 8 -12.82 -3.09 7.53
N LEU A 9 -13.25 -4.32 7.83
CA LEU A 9 -13.64 -5.31 6.82
C LEU A 9 -15.02 -5.05 6.21
N GLU A 10 -15.89 -4.32 6.91
CA GLU A 10 -17.19 -3.86 6.40
C GLU A 10 -17.06 -2.71 5.39
N ASN A 11 -16.01 -1.90 5.52
CA ASN A 11 -15.82 -0.68 4.73
C ASN A 11 -14.87 -0.91 3.56
N THR A 12 -15.43 -1.17 2.38
CA THR A 12 -14.67 -1.41 1.14
C THR A 12 -14.72 -0.21 0.20
N PHE A 13 -13.61 0.05 -0.49
CA PHE A 13 -13.47 1.04 -1.54
C PHE A 13 -12.84 0.41 -2.79
N ILE A 14 -13.58 0.46 -3.90
CA ILE A 14 -13.17 -0.03 -5.22
C ILE A 14 -12.90 1.18 -6.12
N PRO A 15 -11.63 1.47 -6.48
CA PRO A 15 -11.25 2.71 -7.15
C PRO A 15 -11.95 3.04 -8.47
N ILE A 16 -12.38 2.02 -9.21
CA ILE A 16 -13.06 2.20 -10.51
C ILE A 16 -14.58 2.31 -10.40
N ILE A 17 -15.17 2.04 -9.24
CA ILE A 17 -16.62 2.03 -9.02
C ILE A 17 -17.03 3.15 -8.06
N ASP A 18 -16.31 3.28 -6.94
CA ASP A 18 -16.71 4.14 -5.84
C ASP A 18 -16.30 5.59 -6.06
N MET A 19 -17.20 6.51 -5.70
CA MET A 19 -16.87 7.93 -5.63
C MET A 19 -15.90 8.19 -4.48
N LEU A 20 -14.93 9.09 -4.69
CA LEU A 20 -13.91 9.43 -3.69
C LEU A 20 -14.51 9.91 -2.34
N THR A 21 -15.72 10.45 -2.34
CA THR A 21 -16.46 10.88 -1.14
C THR A 21 -16.79 9.72 -0.18
N LYS A 22 -16.80 8.47 -0.65
CA LYS A 22 -16.94 7.26 0.18
C LYS A 22 -15.78 7.09 1.16
N LEU A 23 -14.57 7.54 0.79
CA LEU A 23 -13.44 7.54 1.71
C LEU A 23 -13.57 8.69 2.71
N PRO A 24 -13.30 8.48 4.00
CA PRO A 24 -13.39 9.51 5.01
C PRO A 24 -12.23 10.50 4.87
N ASP A 25 -12.53 11.78 5.12
CA ASP A 25 -11.51 12.79 5.33
C ASP A 25 -11.11 12.87 6.80
N ALA A 26 -10.60 11.75 7.31
CA ALA A 26 -10.25 11.57 8.70
C ALA A 26 -9.04 10.66 8.87
N ALA A 27 -8.47 10.66 10.07
CA ALA A 27 -7.48 9.68 10.49
C ALA A 27 -8.07 8.26 10.50
N GLY A 28 -7.21 7.27 10.33
CA GLY A 28 -7.62 5.89 10.35
C GLY A 28 -6.57 4.92 9.85
N ALA A 29 -6.99 3.69 9.64
CA ALA A 29 -6.18 2.62 9.07
C ALA A 29 -6.81 2.09 7.81
N TYR A 30 -5.98 1.52 6.94
CA TYR A 30 -6.44 0.89 5.72
C TYR A 30 -5.59 -0.31 5.35
N LEU A 31 -6.21 -1.20 4.59
CA LEU A 31 -5.64 -2.43 4.09
C LEU A 31 -5.91 -2.51 2.59
N ILE A 32 -4.92 -2.95 1.83
CA ILE A 32 -4.96 -3.06 0.38
C ILE A 32 -4.88 -4.53 -0.01
N CYS A 33 -5.90 -4.99 -0.71
CA CYS A 33 -5.91 -6.31 -1.35
C CYS A 33 -5.75 -6.19 -2.86
N ALA A 34 -5.17 -7.22 -3.48
CA ALA A 34 -5.30 -7.41 -4.93
C ALA A 34 -6.57 -8.22 -5.23
N LYS A 35 -7.17 -7.97 -6.40
CA LYS A 35 -8.36 -8.72 -6.85
C LYS A 35 -8.07 -10.20 -7.11
N ASN A 36 -6.85 -10.53 -7.50
CA ASN A 36 -6.36 -11.88 -7.74
C ASN A 36 -4.81 -11.86 -7.61
N ILE A 37 -4.18 -12.99 -7.30
CA ILE A 37 -2.72 -13.16 -7.35
C ILE A 37 -2.21 -13.04 -8.80
N ASP A 38 -2.97 -13.47 -9.80
CA ASP A 38 -2.54 -13.50 -11.20
C ASP A 38 -2.21 -12.12 -11.79
N VAL A 39 -2.83 -11.06 -11.25
CA VAL A 39 -2.59 -9.68 -11.70
C VAL A 39 -1.33 -9.08 -11.08
N LEU A 40 -0.79 -9.68 -10.02
CA LEU A 40 0.39 -9.20 -9.30
C LEU A 40 1.67 -9.36 -10.13
N PRO A 41 2.73 -8.57 -9.84
CA PRO A 41 4.05 -8.78 -10.42
C PRO A 41 4.53 -10.23 -10.28
N ALA A 42 5.31 -10.72 -11.25
CA ALA A 42 5.73 -12.13 -11.29
C ALA A 42 6.36 -12.63 -9.97
N ARG A 43 7.25 -11.82 -9.37
CA ARG A 43 7.90 -12.12 -8.08
C ARG A 43 6.95 -12.23 -6.89
N MET A 44 5.70 -11.80 -7.04
CA MET A 44 4.68 -11.86 -6.01
C MET A 44 3.75 -13.08 -6.15
N LYS A 45 3.75 -13.77 -7.29
CA LYS A 45 2.74 -14.81 -7.59
C LYS A 45 2.85 -16.06 -6.71
N GLU A 46 4.06 -16.38 -6.26
CA GLU A 46 4.36 -17.57 -5.46
C GLU A 46 4.54 -17.25 -3.96
N LEU A 47 4.20 -16.02 -3.54
CA LEU A 47 4.29 -15.64 -2.14
C LEU A 47 3.14 -16.22 -1.32
N GLU A 48 3.35 -16.32 -0.01
CA GLU A 48 2.31 -16.66 0.94
C GLU A 48 1.52 -15.41 1.33
N TYR A 49 0.18 -15.52 1.35
CA TYR A 49 -0.71 -14.41 1.67
C TYR A 49 -1.65 -14.75 2.83
N SER A 50 -1.93 -13.75 3.64
CA SER A 50 -3.18 -13.71 4.43
C SER A 50 -4.30 -13.15 3.56
N TYR A 51 -5.54 -13.51 3.86
CA TYR A 51 -6.70 -13.19 3.02
C TYR A 51 -7.78 -12.42 3.78
N VAL A 52 -8.44 -11.52 3.07
CA VAL A 52 -9.66 -10.83 3.49
C VAL A 52 -10.71 -11.04 2.41
N ASN A 53 -11.85 -11.65 2.77
CA ASN A 53 -12.94 -11.95 1.83
C ASN A 53 -12.45 -12.67 0.55
N GLY A 54 -11.51 -13.61 0.72
CA GLY A 54 -10.90 -14.35 -0.41
C GLY A 54 -9.85 -13.57 -1.21
N LEU A 55 -9.54 -12.32 -0.84
CA LEU A 55 -8.58 -11.47 -1.55
C LEU A 55 -7.22 -11.42 -0.83
N PRO A 56 -6.09 -11.59 -1.54
CA PRO A 56 -4.75 -11.54 -0.94
C PRO A 56 -4.43 -10.14 -0.42
N VAL A 57 -4.05 -10.05 0.86
CA VAL A 57 -3.61 -8.81 1.50
C VAL A 57 -2.16 -8.51 1.11
N ILE A 58 -1.93 -7.40 0.42
CA ILE A 58 -0.59 -7.06 -0.10
C ILE A 58 0.09 -5.94 0.69
N TYR A 59 -0.69 -5.01 1.26
CA TYR A 59 -0.17 -3.82 1.92
C TYR A 59 -1.19 -3.27 2.91
N LEU A 60 -0.72 -2.48 3.88
CA LEU A 60 -1.54 -1.73 4.82
C LEU A 60 -0.81 -0.48 5.29
N GLY A 61 -1.59 0.51 5.72
CA GLY A 61 -1.06 1.79 6.16
C GLY A 61 -2.05 2.55 7.03
N ILE A 62 -1.62 3.71 7.49
CA ILE A 62 -2.41 4.55 8.39
C ILE A 62 -2.32 6.02 7.99
N ALA A 63 -3.43 6.73 8.21
CA ALA A 63 -3.51 8.18 8.19
C ALA A 63 -3.67 8.67 9.63
N GLY A 64 -2.82 9.60 10.10
CA GLY A 64 -3.01 10.16 11.44
C GLY A 64 -1.82 10.05 12.40
N ARG A 65 -0.62 9.71 11.92
CA ARG A 65 0.58 9.84 12.76
C ARG A 65 0.71 11.28 13.27
N PRO A 66 1.17 11.52 14.51
CA PRO A 66 1.30 12.87 15.07
C PRO A 66 2.11 13.82 14.19
N THR A 67 3.13 13.30 13.49
CA THR A 67 4.01 14.04 12.58
C THR A 67 3.42 14.32 11.19
N SER A 68 2.23 13.79 10.89
CA SER A 68 1.60 13.98 9.57
C SER A 68 0.96 15.35 9.47
N LYS A 69 1.31 16.11 8.41
CA LYS A 69 0.67 17.39 8.10
C LYS A 69 -0.81 17.24 7.74
N VAL A 70 -1.16 16.14 7.06
CA VAL A 70 -2.53 15.81 6.66
C VAL A 70 -2.88 14.45 7.25
N LYS A 71 -3.91 14.41 8.09
CA LYS A 71 -4.39 13.21 8.77
C LYS A 71 -5.70 12.75 8.13
N SER A 72 -5.61 12.26 6.89
CA SER A 72 -6.78 11.95 6.07
C SER A 72 -6.51 10.78 5.13
N ILE A 73 -7.29 9.71 5.29
CA ILE A 73 -7.29 8.57 4.36
C ILE A 73 -7.58 9.07 2.93
N ARG A 74 -8.61 9.91 2.76
CA ARG A 74 -9.02 10.44 1.45
C ARG A 74 -8.03 11.43 0.85
N LYS A 75 -7.71 12.50 1.56
CA LYS A 75 -6.93 13.64 1.00
C LYS A 75 -5.45 13.33 0.86
N TRP A 76 -4.91 12.41 1.67
CA TRP A 76 -3.49 12.10 1.69
C TRP A 76 -3.17 10.72 1.15
N ASP A 77 -3.51 9.65 1.88
CA ASP A 77 -3.04 8.30 1.59
C ASP A 77 -3.58 7.78 0.25
N TYR A 78 -4.89 7.84 0.04
CA TYR A 78 -5.50 7.43 -1.22
C TYR A 78 -4.94 8.25 -2.39
N ARG A 79 -4.91 9.58 -2.25
CA ARG A 79 -4.37 10.48 -3.28
C ARG A 79 -2.93 10.13 -3.63
N ASN A 80 -2.06 9.88 -2.65
CA ASN A 80 -0.66 9.55 -2.90
C ASN A 80 -0.47 8.16 -3.52
N HIS A 81 -1.31 7.18 -3.15
CA HIS A 81 -1.18 5.81 -3.66
C HIS A 81 -1.77 5.67 -5.06
N PHE A 82 -3.00 6.14 -5.28
CA PHE A 82 -3.75 5.89 -6.52
C PHE A 82 -3.62 7.01 -7.55
N ASN A 83 -3.28 8.24 -7.13
CA ASN A 83 -3.17 9.41 -8.02
C ASN A 83 -1.81 10.13 -7.90
N GLY A 84 -0.89 9.58 -7.11
CA GLY A 84 0.39 10.20 -6.80
C GLY A 84 1.54 9.62 -7.61
N LYS A 85 2.75 9.80 -7.08
CA LYS A 85 4.00 9.31 -7.67
C LYS A 85 4.72 8.43 -6.67
N ALA A 86 5.60 7.55 -7.13
CA ALA A 86 6.39 6.70 -6.25
C ALA A 86 7.19 7.48 -5.21
N ARG A 87 7.55 8.75 -5.50
CA ARG A 87 8.19 9.66 -4.56
C ARG A 87 7.52 9.68 -3.17
N SER A 88 6.20 9.75 -3.11
CA SER A 88 5.43 9.90 -1.86
C SER A 88 4.69 8.64 -1.41
N SER A 89 4.85 7.52 -2.11
CA SER A 89 4.14 6.27 -1.79
C SER A 89 5.10 5.08 -1.79
N THR A 90 5.26 4.49 -0.61
CA THR A 90 6.01 3.23 -0.41
C THR A 90 5.38 2.08 -1.19
N LEU A 91 4.04 1.99 -1.23
CA LEU A 91 3.31 1.02 -2.04
C LEU A 91 3.66 1.15 -3.53
N ARG A 92 3.63 2.36 -4.08
CA ARG A 92 4.00 2.62 -5.48
C ARG A 92 5.46 2.28 -5.74
N LYS A 93 6.39 2.65 -4.84
CA LYS A 93 7.80 2.27 -4.95
C LYS A 93 7.95 0.76 -5.07
N SER A 94 7.31 0.00 -4.17
CA SER A 94 7.37 -1.45 -4.18
C SER A 94 6.81 -2.04 -5.47
N LEU A 95 5.59 -1.66 -5.87
CA LEU A 95 4.96 -2.20 -7.08
C LEU A 95 5.73 -1.85 -8.35
N GLY A 96 6.15 -0.60 -8.53
CA GLY A 96 6.81 -0.18 -9.77
C GLY A 96 8.18 -0.83 -9.96
N VAL A 97 8.97 -1.05 -8.89
CA VAL A 97 10.24 -1.80 -9.04
C VAL A 97 10.00 -3.28 -9.34
N LEU A 98 8.92 -3.87 -8.81
CA LEU A 98 8.54 -5.25 -9.11
C LEU A 98 8.03 -5.42 -10.55
N PHE A 99 7.45 -4.37 -11.14
CA PHE A 99 7.12 -4.31 -12.56
C PHE A 99 8.31 -3.95 -13.47
N GLY A 100 9.50 -3.69 -12.92
CA GLY A 100 10.67 -3.29 -13.69
C GLY A 100 10.57 -1.88 -14.28
N PHE A 101 9.77 -0.99 -13.68
CA PHE A 101 9.60 0.36 -14.19
C PHE A 101 10.87 1.21 -14.03
N LYS A 102 11.23 1.90 -15.12
CA LYS A 102 12.33 2.86 -15.19
C LYS A 102 12.14 4.01 -14.21
N LYS A 103 13.17 4.26 -13.40
CA LYS A 103 13.23 5.32 -12.39
C LYS A 103 13.73 6.63 -12.99
N GLU A 104 13.27 7.73 -12.40
CA GLU A 104 13.77 9.09 -12.59
C GLU A 104 14.14 9.64 -11.21
N TYR A 105 15.44 9.83 -11.00
CA TYR A 105 16.00 10.31 -9.73
C TYR A 105 16.01 11.84 -9.69
N GLU A 106 15.83 12.42 -8.51
CA GLU A 106 15.85 13.88 -8.36
C GLU A 106 17.25 14.49 -8.41
N SER A 107 18.26 13.73 -7.99
CA SER A 107 19.65 14.10 -8.18
C SER A 107 20.45 12.85 -8.49
N GLU A 108 21.50 13.01 -9.29
CA GLU A 108 22.45 11.94 -9.62
C GLU A 108 23.22 11.44 -8.38
N THR A 109 23.21 12.22 -7.30
CA THR A 109 23.92 11.94 -6.04
C THR A 109 23.04 11.34 -4.94
N ASN A 110 21.70 11.38 -5.07
CA ASN A 110 20.78 10.89 -4.04
C ASN A 110 19.75 9.90 -4.61
N ASN A 111 20.16 8.65 -4.69
CA ASN A 111 19.37 7.57 -5.27
C ASN A 111 18.16 7.15 -4.40
N LEU A 112 18.00 7.72 -3.20
CA LEU A 112 16.90 7.40 -2.29
C LEU A 112 15.58 8.08 -2.68
N LYS A 113 15.67 9.17 -3.46
CA LYS A 113 14.54 9.99 -3.90
C LYS A 113 14.36 9.89 -5.41
N TYR A 114 13.42 9.03 -5.81
CA TYR A 114 13.00 8.88 -7.19
C TYR A 114 11.48 8.81 -7.32
N LYS A 115 11.02 9.02 -8.55
CA LYS A 115 9.71 8.62 -9.08
C LYS A 115 9.96 7.72 -10.30
N PHE A 116 8.93 7.11 -10.87
CA PHE A 116 9.10 6.49 -12.20
C PHE A 116 8.96 7.56 -13.28
N ILE A 117 9.44 7.26 -14.49
CA ILE A 117 9.16 8.10 -15.66
C ILE A 117 7.65 8.25 -15.84
N TYR A 118 7.22 9.36 -16.46
CA TYR A 118 5.80 9.73 -16.56
C TYR A 118 4.89 8.58 -17.04
N GLU A 119 5.26 7.94 -18.14
CA GLU A 119 4.50 6.82 -18.74
C GLU A 119 4.29 5.65 -17.76
N HIS A 120 5.30 5.35 -16.95
CA HIS A 120 5.24 4.28 -15.97
C HIS A 120 4.43 4.66 -14.72
N GLU A 121 4.44 5.93 -14.30
CA GLU A 121 3.54 6.40 -13.23
C GLU A 121 2.08 6.32 -13.68
N GLU A 122 1.76 6.69 -14.92
CA GLU A 122 0.41 6.58 -15.47
C GLU A 122 -0.02 5.11 -15.58
N LYS A 123 0.84 4.25 -16.13
CA LYS A 123 0.61 2.79 -16.19
C LYS A 123 0.37 2.20 -14.80
N LEU A 124 1.16 2.60 -13.81
CA LEU A 124 1.01 2.15 -12.42
C LEU A 124 -0.31 2.62 -11.81
N SER A 125 -0.67 3.89 -12.00
CA SER A 125 -1.94 4.46 -11.50
C SER A 125 -3.14 3.73 -12.09
N LYS A 126 -3.14 3.46 -13.40
CA LYS A 126 -4.18 2.69 -14.06
C LYS A 126 -4.26 1.27 -13.48
N TRP A 127 -3.12 0.55 -13.44
CA TRP A 127 -3.07 -0.81 -12.92
C TRP A 127 -3.56 -0.89 -11.47
N MET A 128 -3.16 0.05 -10.61
CA MET A 128 -3.59 0.07 -9.20
C MET A 128 -5.10 0.26 -9.06
N LYS A 129 -5.70 1.15 -9.84
CA LYS A 129 -7.16 1.38 -9.81
C LYS A 129 -7.93 0.16 -10.30
N ASP A 130 -7.43 -0.49 -11.35
CA ASP A 130 -8.08 -1.63 -11.96
C ASP A 130 -8.00 -2.88 -11.08
N ASN A 131 -6.91 -3.06 -10.32
CA ASN A 131 -6.58 -4.34 -9.69
C ASN A 131 -6.58 -4.34 -8.16
N LEU A 132 -6.62 -3.18 -7.50
CA LEU A 132 -6.56 -3.11 -6.05
C LEU A 132 -7.90 -2.71 -5.44
N ILE A 133 -8.15 -3.25 -4.26
CA ILE A 133 -9.30 -2.95 -3.41
C ILE A 133 -8.77 -2.46 -2.07
N MET A 134 -9.42 -1.46 -1.49
CA MET A 134 -9.02 -0.87 -0.22
C MET A 134 -10.11 -1.10 0.82
N TYR A 135 -9.73 -1.65 1.97
CA TYR A 135 -10.54 -1.70 3.18
C TYR A 135 -10.09 -0.59 4.13
N PHE A 136 -10.99 0.05 4.87
CA PHE A 136 -10.62 1.20 5.70
C PHE A 136 -11.46 1.33 6.97
N VAL A 137 -10.90 1.97 7.99
CA VAL A 137 -11.65 2.33 9.21
C VAL A 137 -11.16 3.67 9.73
N THR A 138 -12.08 4.51 10.20
CA THR A 138 -11.74 5.74 10.90
C THR A 138 -11.38 5.45 12.35
N ILE A 139 -10.24 5.95 12.79
CA ILE A 139 -9.77 5.80 14.16
C ILE A 139 -8.74 6.88 14.46
N ASP A 140 -8.87 7.49 15.63
CA ASP A 140 -7.85 8.37 16.18
C ASP A 140 -6.65 7.56 16.69
N ASN A 141 -5.44 8.08 16.47
CA ASN A 141 -4.19 7.43 16.89
C ASN A 141 -4.05 5.97 16.38
N PRO A 142 -4.06 5.72 15.06
CA PRO A 142 -4.14 4.37 14.47
C PRO A 142 -2.88 3.51 14.64
N MET A 143 -1.86 3.95 15.38
CA MET A 143 -0.53 3.32 15.43
C MET A 143 -0.56 1.94 16.09
N GLU A 144 -1.27 1.77 17.20
CA GLU A 144 -1.42 0.44 17.82
C GLU A 144 -2.20 -0.52 16.93
N PHE A 145 -3.20 0.01 16.21
CA PHE A 145 -3.99 -0.77 15.27
C PHE A 145 -3.17 -1.16 14.03
N GLU A 146 -2.25 -0.32 13.56
CA GLU A 146 -1.29 -0.66 12.50
C GLU A 146 -0.42 -1.86 12.89
N ILE A 147 0.14 -1.86 14.10
CA ILE A 147 1.00 -2.94 14.59
C ILE A 147 0.20 -4.24 14.66
N TYR A 148 -1.02 -4.18 15.19
CA TYR A 148 -1.92 -5.32 15.21
C TYR A 148 -2.23 -5.86 13.81
N LEU A 149 -2.53 -4.99 12.84
CA LEU A 149 -2.80 -5.40 11.46
C LEU A 149 -1.56 -6.00 10.78
N ILE A 150 -0.36 -5.42 10.98
CA ILE A 150 0.90 -5.97 10.47
C ILE A 150 1.12 -7.38 11.01
N ASN A 151 0.96 -7.59 12.32
CA ASN A 151 1.16 -8.90 12.93
C ASN A 151 0.08 -9.91 12.53
N THR A 152 -1.13 -9.44 12.22
CA THR A 152 -2.26 -10.31 11.82
C THR A 152 -2.16 -10.75 10.35
N TYR A 153 -1.81 -9.82 9.46
CA TYR A 153 -1.87 -10.05 8.01
C TYR A 153 -0.50 -10.23 7.35
N GLU A 154 0.59 -9.88 8.03
CA GLU A 154 1.97 -10.06 7.59
C GLU A 154 2.24 -9.67 6.11
N PRO A 155 1.74 -8.51 5.63
CA PRO A 155 1.69 -8.24 4.19
C PRO A 155 3.09 -8.15 3.59
N PRO A 156 3.32 -8.72 2.39
CA PRO A 156 4.64 -8.78 1.77
C PRO A 156 5.20 -7.40 1.40
N LEU A 157 4.37 -6.38 1.18
CA LEU A 157 4.85 -5.04 0.78
C LEU A 157 5.09 -4.09 1.98
N ASN A 158 4.70 -4.48 3.19
CA ASN A 158 5.03 -3.73 4.41
C ASN A 158 6.44 -4.10 4.86
N LEU A 159 7.45 -3.38 4.36
CA LEU A 159 8.86 -3.66 4.70
C LEU A 159 9.25 -3.20 6.11
N LYS A 160 8.65 -2.10 6.57
CA LYS A 160 8.93 -1.54 7.88
C LYS A 160 8.06 -2.25 8.92
N ASP A 161 8.63 -2.56 10.08
CA ASP A 161 7.96 -3.12 11.26
C ASP A 161 7.40 -4.54 11.08
N ASN A 162 7.34 -5.09 9.86
CA ASN A 162 7.00 -6.49 9.60
C ASN A 162 8.19 -7.42 9.89
N LYS A 163 8.14 -8.09 11.04
CA LYS A 163 9.15 -9.04 11.54
C LYS A 163 8.81 -10.51 11.27
N SER A 164 7.79 -10.78 10.47
CA SER A 164 7.36 -12.15 10.15
C SER A 164 8.47 -12.96 9.46
N GLU A 165 8.52 -14.27 9.67
CA GLU A 165 9.38 -15.15 8.86
C GLU A 165 8.81 -15.35 7.45
N LYS A 166 7.49 -15.31 7.31
CA LYS A 166 6.77 -15.41 6.03
C LYS A 166 7.29 -14.37 5.07
N ASN A 167 7.65 -14.75 3.84
CA ASN A 167 8.17 -13.85 2.79
C ASN A 167 9.39 -12.99 3.21
N ARG A 168 10.18 -13.37 4.23
CA ARG A 168 11.32 -12.56 4.70
C ARG A 168 12.33 -12.29 3.60
N VAL A 169 12.73 -13.34 2.87
CA VAL A 169 13.69 -13.25 1.74
C VAL A 169 13.19 -12.27 0.68
N PHE A 170 11.91 -12.36 0.31
CA PHE A 170 11.28 -11.43 -0.63
C PHE A 170 11.35 -9.97 -0.14
N ARG A 171 11.06 -9.71 1.14
CA ARG A 171 11.13 -8.35 1.70
C ARG A 171 12.54 -7.77 1.68
N GLU A 172 13.55 -8.59 1.95
CA GLU A 172 14.95 -8.18 1.87
C GLU A 172 15.36 -7.83 0.44
N GLU A 173 14.97 -8.65 -0.55
CA GLU A 173 15.22 -8.36 -1.96
C GLU A 173 14.50 -7.10 -2.43
N LEU A 174 13.21 -6.94 -2.07
CA LEU A 174 12.42 -5.78 -2.42
C LEU A 174 13.01 -4.49 -1.82
N SER A 175 13.55 -4.56 -0.60
CA SER A 175 14.26 -3.44 0.03
C SER A 175 15.46 -2.99 -0.84
N LYS A 176 16.25 -3.94 -1.33
CA LYS A 176 17.40 -3.66 -2.23
C LYS A 176 16.96 -3.10 -3.58
N LEU A 177 15.88 -3.61 -4.16
CA LEU A 177 15.32 -3.09 -5.41
C LEU A 177 14.81 -1.66 -5.28
N ARG A 178 14.36 -1.25 -4.10
CA ARG A 178 13.90 0.12 -3.85
C ARG A 178 15.04 1.12 -3.72
N THR A 179 16.25 0.70 -3.37
CA THR A 179 17.41 1.60 -3.15
C THR A 179 18.38 1.66 -4.33
N ARG A 180 18.50 0.58 -5.11
CA ARG A 180 19.27 0.54 -6.36
C ARG A 180 18.62 1.40 -7.44
#